data_AF-A0A5N6E8Y9-F1
#
_entry.id   AF-A0A5N6E8Y9-F1
#
_cell.length_a   1.000
_cell.length_b   1.000
_cell.length_c   1.000
_cell.angle_alpha   90.00
_cell.angle_beta   90.00
_cell.angle_gamma   90.00
#
_symmetry.space_group_name_H-M   'P 1'
#
loop_
_entity.id
_entity.type
_entity.pdbx_description
1 polymer ?
#
loop_
_entity_poly.entity_id
_entity_poly.type
_entity_poly.pdbx_seq_one_letter_code
_entity_poly.pdbx_strand_id
1 'polypeptide(L)'
;MSLLISAQEYHASRIDPGPIPSTFEEFMERRLVYSGFHVFAKFIGLAMDFRAPDESMSMIEDVTRPLERAMALCNDYFSWPKDKEHFQQGKGANTVAFLQQVEGISEEEALESIKRQIIALEESHNSALEHLMNASTLSPDLQSYLSTFRLAAGGLHFFTSTSDRYLPPGSAIAQPIGSVSRSSMICGVLFIVTGVIFLFFYLCRSNSLASLHFAWLDSLL
;
A
#
# COMPACT_ATOMS: atom_id res chain seq x y z
N MET A 1 -14.83 13.11 3.02
CA MET A 1 -15.05 13.10 1.55
C MET A 1 -15.61 11.72 1.18
N SER A 2 -16.74 11.63 0.46
CA SER A 2 -17.43 10.35 0.20
C SER A 2 -16.73 9.52 -0.89
N LEU A 3 -15.75 8.70 -0.51
CA LEU A 3 -15.11 7.71 -1.40
C LEU A 3 -15.87 6.37 -1.37
N LEU A 4 -17.13 6.41 -1.80
CA LEU A 4 -17.86 5.22 -2.24
C LEU A 4 -17.89 5.24 -3.76
N ILE A 5 -16.85 4.69 -4.36
CA ILE A 5 -16.79 4.45 -5.80
C ILE A 5 -17.41 3.08 -6.04
N SER A 6 -18.34 2.98 -6.98
CA SER A 6 -18.96 1.69 -7.31
C SER A 6 -17.91 0.71 -7.86
N ALA A 7 -18.14 -0.60 -7.69
CA ALA A 7 -17.27 -1.61 -8.28
C ALA A 7 -17.14 -1.47 -9.80
N GLN A 8 -18.18 -0.93 -10.46
CA GLN A 8 -18.19 -0.62 -11.89
C GLN A 8 -17.28 0.56 -12.23
N GLU A 9 -17.34 1.65 -11.48
CA GLU A 9 -16.45 2.81 -11.67
C GLU A 9 -14.99 2.45 -11.38
N TYR A 10 -14.74 1.67 -10.32
CA TYR A 10 -13.40 1.13 -10.05
C TYR A 10 -12.89 0.25 -11.20
N HIS A 11 -13.74 -0.63 -11.76
CA HIS A 11 -13.34 -1.47 -12.89
C HIS A 11 -13.11 -0.64 -14.17
N ALA A 12 -13.96 0.33 -14.45
CA ALA A 12 -13.82 1.21 -15.61
C ALA A 12 -12.51 2.00 -15.54
N SER A 13 -12.17 2.52 -14.36
CA SER A 13 -10.97 3.31 -14.15
C SER A 13 -9.66 2.49 -14.23
N ARG A 14 -9.75 1.15 -14.13
CA ARG A 14 -8.61 0.24 -14.40
C ARG A 14 -8.41 -0.04 -15.89
N ILE A 15 -9.47 0.07 -16.69
CA ILE A 15 -9.40 -0.16 -18.15
C ILE A 15 -8.88 1.11 -18.84
N ASP A 16 -9.47 2.25 -18.49
CA ASP A 16 -9.11 3.55 -19.02
C ASP A 16 -8.94 4.54 -17.86
N PRO A 17 -7.69 4.78 -17.40
CA PRO A 17 -7.43 5.68 -16.29
C PRO A 17 -7.63 7.16 -16.64
N GLY A 18 -7.99 7.47 -17.90
CA GLY A 18 -8.10 8.83 -18.42
C GLY A 18 -6.73 9.50 -18.64
N PRO A 19 -6.72 10.79 -18.98
CA PRO A 19 -5.47 11.53 -19.15
C PRO A 19 -4.73 11.62 -17.82
N ILE A 20 -3.40 11.60 -17.91
CA ILE A 20 -2.53 11.77 -16.76
C ILE A 20 -2.77 13.17 -16.17
N PRO A 21 -3.08 13.26 -14.86
CA PRO A 21 -3.28 14.55 -14.19
C PRO A 21 -2.06 15.48 -14.33
N SER A 22 -2.28 16.79 -14.22
CA SER A 22 -1.20 17.77 -14.27
C SER A 22 -0.52 18.00 -12.92
N THR A 23 -1.13 17.51 -11.82
CA THR A 23 -0.60 17.65 -10.47
C THR A 23 -0.42 16.29 -9.81
N PHE A 24 0.63 16.17 -8.99
CA PHE A 24 0.93 14.95 -8.26
C PHE A 24 -0.18 14.57 -7.27
N GLU A 25 -0.79 15.56 -6.62
CA GLU A 25 -1.86 15.34 -5.66
C GLU A 25 -3.11 14.72 -6.33
N GLU A 26 -3.53 15.26 -7.48
CA GLU A 26 -4.65 14.68 -8.24
C GLU A 26 -4.31 13.28 -8.76
N PHE A 27 -3.07 13.07 -9.20
CA PHE A 27 -2.58 11.75 -9.58
C PHE A 27 -2.67 10.76 -8.41
N MET A 28 -2.22 11.15 -7.22
CA MET A 28 -2.23 10.29 -6.04
C MET A 28 -3.63 9.91 -5.60
N GLU A 29 -4.57 10.85 -5.63
CA GLU A 29 -5.97 10.57 -5.32
C GLU A 29 -6.59 9.53 -6.27
N ARG A 30 -6.34 9.67 -7.59
CA ARG A 30 -6.75 8.66 -8.57
C ARG A 30 -6.00 7.34 -8.37
N ARG A 31 -4.71 7.40 -8.06
CA ARG A 31 -3.85 6.23 -7.88
C ARG A 31 -4.33 5.37 -6.72
N LEU A 32 -4.77 5.98 -5.62
CA LEU A 32 -5.35 5.30 -4.45
C LEU A 32 -6.67 4.60 -4.76
N VAL A 33 -7.46 5.19 -5.66
CA VAL A 33 -8.63 4.53 -6.23
C VAL A 33 -8.19 3.30 -7.02
N TYR A 34 -7.26 3.45 -7.96
CA TYR A 34 -6.86 2.38 -8.89
C TYR A 34 -6.16 1.19 -8.23
N SER A 35 -5.35 1.44 -7.20
CA SER A 35 -4.77 0.37 -6.37
C SER A 35 -5.79 -0.34 -5.51
N GLY A 36 -6.91 0.32 -5.20
CA GLY A 36 -7.81 -0.12 -4.14
C GLY A 36 -7.31 0.23 -2.74
N PHE A 37 -6.25 1.05 -2.58
CA PHE A 37 -5.77 1.42 -1.24
C PHE A 37 -6.73 2.37 -0.51
N HIS A 38 -7.57 3.13 -1.22
CA HIS A 38 -8.63 3.97 -0.64
C HIS A 38 -9.70 3.21 0.18
N VAL A 39 -9.80 1.88 0.03
CA VAL A 39 -10.71 1.03 0.82
C VAL A 39 -9.96 0.09 1.76
N PHE A 40 -8.64 0.20 1.84
CA PHE A 40 -7.81 -0.73 2.62
C PHE A 40 -8.12 -0.64 4.12
N ALA A 41 -8.30 0.58 4.65
CA ALA A 41 -8.76 0.81 6.01
C ALA A 41 -10.07 0.05 6.34
N LYS A 42 -11.05 0.09 5.43
CA LYS A 42 -12.33 -0.62 5.58
C LYS A 42 -12.14 -2.14 5.57
N PHE A 43 -11.24 -2.67 4.74
CA PHE A 43 -10.92 -4.10 4.73
C PHE A 43 -10.31 -4.57 6.04
N ILE A 44 -9.41 -3.78 6.64
CA ILE A 44 -8.86 -4.09 7.96
C ILE A 44 -9.95 -4.07 9.03
N GLY A 45 -10.84 -3.07 9.00
CA GLY A 45 -11.97 -2.99 9.92
C GLY A 45 -12.85 -4.24 9.83
N LEU A 46 -13.21 -4.65 8.62
CA LEU A 46 -13.97 -5.88 8.38
C LEU A 46 -13.23 -7.14 8.88
N ALA A 47 -11.93 -7.27 8.61
CA ALA A 47 -11.13 -8.42 9.04
C ALA A 47 -11.03 -8.54 10.56
N MET A 48 -11.11 -7.43 11.28
CA MET A 48 -11.09 -7.38 12.74
C MET A 48 -12.48 -7.50 13.38
N ASP A 49 -13.55 -7.61 12.58
CA ASP A 49 -14.94 -7.37 13.03
C ASP A 49 -15.10 -6.03 13.78
N PHE A 50 -14.28 -5.04 13.40
CA PHE A 50 -14.29 -3.72 13.96
C PHE A 50 -15.25 -2.83 13.18
N ARG A 51 -16.32 -2.40 13.86
CA ARG A 51 -17.30 -1.46 13.33
C ARG A 51 -17.09 -0.09 13.95
N ALA A 52 -16.18 0.69 13.38
CA ALA A 52 -16.09 2.10 13.73
C ALA A 52 -17.37 2.84 13.28
N PRO A 53 -17.93 3.72 14.13
CA PRO A 53 -18.79 4.80 13.65
C PRO A 53 -18.07 5.63 12.58
N ASP A 54 -18.80 6.14 11.57
CA ASP A 54 -18.21 6.97 10.51
C ASP A 54 -17.43 8.18 11.08
N GLU A 55 -17.90 8.74 12.19
CA GLU A 55 -17.22 9.81 12.94
C GLU A 55 -15.84 9.37 13.44
N SER A 56 -15.70 8.15 13.96
CA SER A 56 -14.42 7.61 14.44
C SER A 56 -13.42 7.35 13.31
N MET A 57 -13.89 6.98 12.11
CA MET A 57 -13.02 6.81 10.94
C MET A 57 -12.48 8.13 10.42
N SER A 58 -13.29 9.20 10.48
CA SER A 58 -12.83 10.54 10.10
C SER A 58 -11.76 11.09 11.05
N MET A 59 -11.84 10.76 12.35
CA MET A 59 -10.86 11.18 13.36
C MET A 59 -9.47 10.57 13.16
N ILE A 60 -9.38 9.45 12.44
CA ILE A 60 -8.10 8.76 12.21
C ILE A 60 -7.59 8.91 10.78
N GLU A 61 -8.30 9.67 9.93
CA GLU A 61 -7.93 9.84 8.52
C GLU A 61 -6.52 10.41 8.38
N ASP A 62 -6.16 11.41 9.19
CA ASP A 62 -4.82 12.00 9.25
C ASP A 62 -3.72 10.99 9.60
N VAL A 63 -4.08 9.91 10.30
CA VAL A 63 -3.16 8.81 10.64
C VAL A 63 -3.14 7.76 9.54
N THR A 64 -4.29 7.37 8.99
CA THR A 64 -4.35 6.26 8.01
C THR A 64 -3.94 6.70 6.61
N ARG A 65 -4.28 7.93 6.20
CA ARG A 65 -4.10 8.41 4.84
C ARG A 65 -2.64 8.47 4.36
N PRO A 66 -1.67 8.94 5.18
CA PRO A 66 -0.26 8.91 4.77
C PRO A 66 0.20 7.47 4.45
N LEU A 67 -0.23 6.50 5.25
CA LEU A 67 0.17 5.11 5.06
C LEU A 67 -0.51 4.46 3.85
N GLU A 68 -1.77 4.82 3.53
CA GLU A 68 -2.40 4.43 2.26
C GLU A 68 -1.60 4.91 1.04
N ARG A 69 -1.12 6.16 1.09
CA ARG A 69 -0.24 6.73 0.06
C ARG A 69 1.10 6.01 0.00
N ALA A 70 1.72 5.74 1.14
CA ALA A 70 2.98 4.98 1.21
C ALA A 70 2.83 3.59 0.59
N MET A 71 1.75 2.88 0.90
CA MET A 71 1.42 1.57 0.31
C MET A 71 1.26 1.65 -1.22
N ALA A 72 0.61 2.70 -1.74
CA ALA A 72 0.46 2.93 -3.18
C ALA A 72 1.81 3.17 -3.87
N LEU A 73 2.64 4.03 -3.29
CA LEU A 73 3.95 4.35 -3.81
C LEU A 73 4.92 3.16 -3.74
N CYS A 74 4.87 2.40 -2.65
CA CYS A 74 5.65 1.17 -2.49
C CYS A 74 5.26 0.14 -3.56
N ASN A 75 3.96 0.01 -3.84
CA ASN A 75 3.48 -0.81 -4.94
C ASN A 75 4.06 -0.36 -6.28
N ASP A 76 4.02 0.94 -6.58
CA ASP A 76 4.53 1.50 -7.84
C ASP A 76 6.04 1.35 -7.99
N TYR A 77 6.79 1.54 -6.90
CA TYR A 77 8.24 1.40 -6.87
C TYR A 77 8.66 -0.01 -7.29
N PHE A 78 8.13 -1.04 -6.61
CA PHE A 78 8.50 -2.42 -6.90
C PHE A 78 7.83 -2.99 -8.15
N SER A 79 6.68 -2.44 -8.58
CA SER A 79 6.02 -2.88 -9.81
C SER A 79 6.56 -2.23 -11.08
N TRP A 80 7.36 -1.18 -10.95
CA TRP A 80 7.85 -0.44 -12.10
C TRP A 80 8.54 -1.31 -13.17
N PRO A 81 9.44 -2.26 -12.84
CA PRO A 81 10.12 -3.05 -13.86
C PRO A 81 9.16 -3.81 -14.81
N LYS A 82 8.03 -4.29 -14.30
CA LYS A 82 6.99 -4.97 -15.12
C LYS A 82 5.95 -4.02 -15.71
N ASP A 83 5.76 -2.85 -15.11
CA ASP A 83 4.76 -1.88 -15.55
C ASP A 83 5.30 -0.97 -16.66
N LYS A 84 6.63 -0.79 -16.73
CA LYS A 84 7.30 0.01 -17.77
C LYS A 84 6.95 -0.43 -19.18
N GLU A 85 6.88 -1.74 -19.45
CA GLU A 85 6.50 -2.27 -20.77
C GLU A 85 5.03 -1.95 -21.11
N HIS A 86 4.12 -2.09 -20.14
CA HIS A 86 2.71 -1.76 -20.30
C HIS A 86 2.53 -0.26 -20.57
N PHE A 87 3.27 0.57 -19.85
CA PHE A 87 3.23 2.02 -20.01
C PHE A 87 3.70 2.47 -21.40
N GLN A 88 4.74 1.85 -21.95
CA GLN A 88 5.19 2.09 -23.34
C GLN A 88 4.10 1.78 -24.38
N GLN A 89 3.13 0.93 -24.04
CA GLN A 89 1.96 0.62 -24.87
C GLN A 89 0.77 1.55 -24.61
N GLY A 90 0.98 2.64 -23.86
CA GLY A 90 -0.07 3.59 -23.47
C GLY A 90 -1.02 3.05 -22.41
N LYS A 91 -0.63 2.01 -21.66
CA LYS A 91 -1.48 1.33 -20.68
C LYS A 91 -0.80 1.35 -19.32
N GLY A 92 -1.41 2.01 -18.34
CA GLY A 92 -1.00 1.88 -16.93
C GLY A 92 -0.83 3.20 -16.21
N ALA A 93 -1.15 3.19 -14.92
CA ALA A 93 -0.93 4.29 -14.00
C ALA A 93 0.11 3.84 -12.97
N ASN A 94 1.32 4.40 -13.07
CA ASN A 94 2.41 4.19 -12.14
C ASN A 94 3.09 5.54 -11.88
N THR A 95 3.48 5.79 -10.64
CA THR A 95 4.07 7.06 -10.21
C THR A 95 5.37 7.38 -10.94
N VAL A 96 6.22 6.40 -11.26
CA VAL A 96 7.45 6.63 -12.03
C VAL A 96 7.13 7.24 -13.39
N ALA A 97 6.16 6.62 -14.08
CA ALA A 97 5.67 7.08 -15.37
C ALA A 97 5.09 8.51 -15.31
N PHE A 98 4.33 8.82 -14.25
CA PHE A 98 3.84 10.17 -14.00
C PHE A 98 4.98 11.18 -13.88
N LEU A 99 5.97 10.90 -13.02
CA LEU A 99 7.08 11.82 -12.76
C LEU A 99 7.92 12.06 -14.01
N GLN A 100 8.19 11.01 -14.79
CA GLN A 100 8.92 11.13 -16.05
C GLN A 100 8.19 12.01 -17.07
N GLN A 101 6.86 11.91 -17.15
CA GLN A 101 6.08 12.67 -18.13
C GLN A 101 5.78 14.11 -17.69
N VAL A 102 5.45 14.32 -16.43
CA VAL A 102 5.00 15.61 -15.90
C VAL A 102 6.17 16.46 -15.44
N GLU A 103 7.16 15.86 -14.79
CA GLU A 103 8.33 16.58 -14.26
C GLU A 103 9.56 16.47 -15.17
N GLY A 104 9.55 15.55 -16.15
CA GLY A 104 10.64 15.42 -17.12
C GLY A 104 11.94 14.82 -16.53
N ILE A 105 11.84 14.19 -15.36
CA ILE A 105 12.99 13.59 -14.67
C ILE A 105 13.29 12.17 -15.17
N SER A 106 14.52 11.70 -14.94
CA SER A 106 14.93 10.34 -15.30
C SER A 106 14.23 9.27 -14.45
N GLU A 107 14.32 8.01 -14.89
CA GLU A 107 13.79 6.86 -14.14
C GLU A 107 14.43 6.73 -12.75
N GLU A 108 15.74 6.92 -12.67
CA GLU A 108 16.51 6.83 -11.43
C GLU A 108 16.09 7.94 -10.46
N GLU A 109 15.98 9.18 -10.94
CA GLU A 109 15.50 10.31 -10.15
C GLU A 109 14.05 10.11 -9.67
N ALA A 110 13.18 9.54 -10.52
CA ALA A 110 11.80 9.25 -10.16
C ALA A 110 11.70 8.16 -9.08
N LEU A 111 12.47 7.07 -9.20
CA LEU A 111 12.52 6.01 -8.20
C LEU A 111 13.05 6.53 -6.85
N GLU A 112 14.12 7.34 -6.88
CA GLU A 112 14.67 7.96 -5.68
C GLU A 112 13.69 8.96 -5.05
N SER A 113 12.97 9.75 -5.85
CA SER A 113 11.90 10.63 -5.38
C SER A 113 10.78 9.84 -4.68
N ILE A 114 10.32 8.74 -5.30
CA ILE A 114 9.29 7.87 -4.72
C ILE A 114 9.77 7.27 -3.40
N LYS A 115 11.01 6.78 -3.33
CA LYS A 115 11.59 6.23 -2.10
C LYS A 115 11.56 7.25 -0.96
N ARG A 116 12.01 8.49 -1.21
CA ARG A 116 11.96 9.57 -0.21
C ARG A 116 10.54 9.89 0.23
N GLN A 117 9.58 9.89 -0.70
CA GLN A 117 8.18 10.15 -0.39
C GLN A 117 7.56 9.04 0.47
N ILE A 118 7.87 7.77 0.21
CA ILE A 118 7.44 6.64 1.05
C ILE A 118 7.93 6.86 2.50
N ILE A 119 9.22 7.16 2.67
CA ILE A 119 9.83 7.39 3.98
C ILE A 119 9.14 8.57 4.69
N ALA A 120 8.98 9.71 4.01
CA ALA A 120 8.34 10.89 4.58
C ALA A 120 6.87 10.64 4.99
N LEU A 121 6.14 9.83 4.23
CA LEU A 121 4.75 9.44 4.56
C LEU A 121 4.69 8.50 5.76
N GLU A 122 5.63 7.56 5.88
CA GLU A 122 5.75 6.68 7.04
C GLU A 122 6.11 7.46 8.31
N GLU A 123 7.04 8.43 8.21
CA GLU A 123 7.39 9.34 9.30
C GLU A 123 6.18 10.20 9.72
N SER A 124 5.45 10.76 8.75
CA SER A 124 4.22 11.53 9.00
C SER A 124 3.17 10.68 9.72
N HIS A 125 2.95 9.44 9.27
CA HIS A 125 2.07 8.49 9.95
C HIS A 125 2.51 8.24 11.40
N ASN A 126 3.80 7.96 11.62
CA ASN A 126 4.33 7.67 12.95
C ASN A 126 4.13 8.85 13.91
N SER A 127 4.43 10.07 13.44
CA SER A 127 4.24 11.29 14.24
C SER A 127 2.76 11.54 14.57
N ALA A 128 1.87 11.40 13.59
CA ALA A 128 0.44 11.57 13.79
C ALA A 128 -0.14 10.53 14.77
N LEU A 129 0.30 9.28 14.64
CA LEU A 129 -0.11 8.20 15.55
C LEU A 129 0.36 8.45 16.98
N GLU A 130 1.63 8.83 17.16
CA GLU A 130 2.17 9.13 18.49
C GLU A 130 1.39 10.26 19.15
N HIS A 131 1.11 11.33 18.41
CA HIS A 131 0.29 12.43 18.90
C HIS A 131 -1.11 11.96 19.33
N LEU A 132 -1.75 11.13 18.49
CA LEU A 132 -3.09 10.62 18.75
C LEU A 132 -3.14 9.66 19.96
N MET A 133 -2.12 8.79 20.11
CA MET A 133 -2.01 7.89 21.26
C MET A 133 -1.77 8.66 22.56
N ASN A 134 -0.94 9.71 22.53
CA ASN A 134 -0.63 10.53 23.70
C ASN A 134 -1.82 11.40 24.16
N ALA A 135 -2.72 11.78 23.23
CA ALA A 135 -3.92 12.54 23.56
C ALA A 135 -4.92 11.79 24.47
N SER A 136 -4.72 10.47 24.72
CA SER A 136 -5.50 9.64 25.65
C SER A 136 -7.02 9.57 25.38
N THR A 137 -7.46 9.89 24.15
CA THR A 137 -8.88 9.92 23.76
C THR A 137 -9.34 8.66 23.02
N LEU A 138 -8.43 7.74 22.67
CA LEU A 138 -8.76 6.57 21.86
C LEU A 138 -9.25 5.39 22.69
N SER A 139 -10.39 4.80 22.27
CA SER A 139 -10.84 3.51 22.78
C SER A 139 -9.81 2.38 22.51
N PRO A 140 -9.75 1.33 23.34
CA PRO A 140 -8.86 0.18 23.12
C PRO A 140 -9.04 -0.47 21.74
N ASP A 141 -10.27 -0.57 21.24
CA ASP A 141 -10.57 -1.18 19.94
C ASP A 141 -9.96 -0.37 18.80
N LEU A 142 -10.04 0.97 18.88
CA LEU A 142 -9.45 1.86 17.88
C LEU A 142 -7.91 1.82 17.90
N GLN A 143 -7.31 1.67 19.09
CA GLN A 143 -5.85 1.46 19.20
C GLN A 143 -5.42 0.13 18.57
N SER A 144 -6.18 -0.95 18.81
CA SER A 144 -5.96 -2.26 18.19
C SER A 144 -6.10 -2.19 16.67
N TYR A 145 -7.11 -1.48 16.18
CA TYR A 145 -7.34 -1.23 14.76
C TYR A 145 -6.15 -0.52 14.11
N LEU A 146 -5.69 0.60 14.69
CA LEU A 146 -4.55 1.36 14.15
C LEU A 146 -3.26 0.53 14.16
N SER A 147 -3.04 -0.28 15.20
CA SER A 147 -1.89 -1.19 15.27
C SER A 147 -1.93 -2.26 14.18
N THR A 148 -3.12 -2.81 13.91
CA THR A 148 -3.32 -3.82 12.86
C THR A 148 -3.16 -3.21 11.46
N PHE A 149 -3.66 -1.99 11.26
CA PHE A 149 -3.49 -1.26 10.00
C PHE A 149 -2.01 -1.01 9.67
N ARG A 150 -1.20 -0.64 10.67
CA ARG A 150 0.27 -0.51 10.52
C ARG A 150 0.93 -1.82 10.14
N LEU A 151 0.56 -2.90 10.82
CA LEU A 151 1.10 -4.22 10.54
C LEU A 151 0.76 -4.67 9.12
N ALA A 152 -0.47 -4.40 8.66
CA ALA A 152 -0.90 -4.69 7.31
C ALA A 152 -0.10 -3.90 6.26
N ALA A 153 0.18 -2.62 6.51
CA ALA A 153 1.04 -1.82 5.63
C ALA A 153 2.48 -2.35 5.57
N GLY A 154 3.09 -2.67 6.71
CA GLY A 154 4.42 -3.30 6.75
C GLY A 154 4.46 -4.65 6.04
N GLY A 155 3.41 -5.47 6.21
CA GLY A 155 3.25 -6.73 5.48
C GLY A 155 3.11 -6.53 3.96
N LEU A 156 2.44 -5.47 3.53
CA LEU A 156 2.37 -5.10 2.12
C LEU A 156 3.75 -4.70 1.59
N HIS A 157 4.48 -3.84 2.29
CA HIS A 157 5.83 -3.41 1.87
C HIS A 157 6.77 -4.61 1.70
N PHE A 158 6.73 -5.54 2.65
CA PHE A 158 7.46 -6.80 2.57
C PHE A 158 7.01 -7.64 1.37
N PHE A 159 5.71 -7.81 1.16
CA PHE A 159 5.18 -8.58 0.05
C PHE A 159 5.56 -7.98 -1.30
N THR A 160 5.48 -6.66 -1.46
CA THR A 160 5.81 -5.98 -2.71
C THR A 160 7.29 -6.06 -3.05
N SER A 161 8.18 -6.09 -2.06
CA SER A 161 9.63 -6.18 -2.29
C SER A 161 10.13 -7.60 -2.53
N THR A 162 9.41 -8.62 -2.07
CA THR A 162 9.90 -10.01 -2.08
C THR A 162 9.10 -10.98 -2.94
N SER A 163 7.87 -10.65 -3.33
CA SER A 163 7.02 -11.58 -4.08
C SER A 163 7.45 -11.70 -5.54
N ASP A 164 7.39 -12.93 -6.07
CA ASP A 164 7.51 -13.29 -7.49
C ASP A 164 6.66 -12.43 -8.43
N ARG A 165 5.58 -11.84 -7.90
CA ARG A 165 4.74 -10.90 -8.63
C ARG A 165 5.51 -9.67 -9.12
N TYR A 166 6.50 -9.21 -8.38
CA TYR A 166 7.26 -7.99 -8.62
C TYR A 166 8.68 -8.30 -9.12
N LEU A 167 9.20 -9.48 -8.80
CA LEU A 167 10.53 -9.88 -9.21
C LEU A 167 10.59 -10.23 -10.71
N PRO A 168 11.72 -9.93 -11.39
CA PRO A 168 11.94 -10.39 -12.75
C PRO A 168 11.92 -11.93 -12.85
N PRO A 169 11.46 -12.49 -13.99
CA PRO A 169 11.50 -13.94 -14.20
C PRO A 169 12.91 -14.50 -13.99
N GLY A 170 13.07 -15.43 -13.05
CA GLY A 170 14.34 -16.09 -12.76
C GLY A 170 15.16 -15.51 -11.60
N SER A 171 14.63 -14.55 -10.84
CA SER A 171 15.26 -14.10 -9.59
C SER A 171 15.42 -15.24 -8.57
N ALA A 172 16.58 -15.34 -7.90
CA ALA A 172 16.88 -16.41 -6.94
C ALA A 172 15.95 -16.44 -5.70
N ILE A 173 15.30 -15.32 -5.38
CA ILE A 173 14.31 -15.18 -4.30
C ILE A 173 12.98 -15.87 -4.67
N ALA A 174 12.73 -16.08 -5.97
CA ALA A 174 11.47 -16.61 -6.51
C ALA A 174 11.41 -18.15 -6.61
N GLN A 175 12.17 -18.86 -5.77
CA GLN A 175 12.05 -20.31 -5.67
C GLN A 175 11.03 -20.63 -4.57
N PRO A 176 9.82 -21.11 -4.90
CA PRO A 176 8.85 -21.42 -3.88
C PRO A 176 9.34 -22.64 -3.10
N ILE A 177 9.27 -22.55 -1.77
CA ILE A 177 9.25 -23.75 -0.92
C ILE A 177 7.93 -24.47 -1.24
N GLY A 178 7.97 -25.38 -2.21
CA GLY A 178 6.82 -26.19 -2.63
C GLY A 178 6.02 -25.59 -3.79
N SER A 179 5.89 -26.38 -4.85
CA SER A 179 5.16 -26.08 -6.07
C SER A 179 3.68 -25.70 -5.81
N VAL A 180 3.33 -24.42 -6.01
CA VAL A 180 1.93 -24.02 -6.24
C VAL A 180 1.83 -23.44 -7.65
N SER A 181 0.99 -24.10 -8.44
CA SER A 181 0.75 -23.86 -9.86
C SER A 181 0.31 -22.44 -10.17
N ARG A 182 0.86 -21.88 -11.25
CA ARG A 182 0.46 -20.62 -11.90
C ARG A 182 -0.97 -20.73 -12.40
N SER A 183 -1.94 -20.28 -11.62
CA SER A 183 -3.27 -19.93 -12.13
C SER A 183 -3.96 -18.95 -11.19
N SER A 184 -4.45 -17.85 -11.78
CA SER A 184 -5.46 -16.91 -11.28
C SER A 184 -4.95 -15.57 -10.76
N MET A 185 -4.99 -14.59 -11.67
CA MET A 185 -4.76 -13.16 -11.49
C MET A 185 -5.80 -12.46 -10.56
N ILE A 186 -6.78 -13.21 -10.05
CA ILE A 186 -7.77 -12.76 -9.05
C ILE A 186 -7.22 -12.91 -7.61
N CYS A 187 -6.14 -13.66 -7.42
CA CYS A 187 -5.56 -13.88 -6.09
C CYS A 187 -4.82 -12.68 -5.51
N GLY A 188 -4.39 -11.66 -6.27
CA GLY A 188 -3.48 -10.63 -5.72
C GLY A 188 -4.00 -9.88 -4.48
N VAL A 189 -5.28 -9.50 -4.48
CA VAL A 189 -5.91 -8.84 -3.32
C VAL A 189 -6.26 -9.86 -2.24
N LEU A 190 -6.70 -11.06 -2.63
CA LEU A 190 -6.99 -12.14 -1.69
C LEU A 190 -5.73 -12.69 -1.00
N PHE A 191 -4.55 -12.62 -1.63
CA PHE A 191 -3.23 -13.02 -1.10
C PHE A 191 -2.61 -11.94 -0.23
N ILE A 192 -2.90 -10.66 -0.48
CA ILE A 192 -2.58 -9.59 0.49
C ILE A 192 -3.44 -9.82 1.74
N VAL A 193 -4.73 -10.12 1.58
CA VAL A 193 -5.62 -10.41 2.72
C VAL A 193 -5.23 -11.72 3.42
N THR A 194 -5.01 -12.83 2.71
CA THR A 194 -4.59 -14.10 3.35
C THR A 194 -3.14 -14.07 3.83
N GLY A 195 -2.22 -13.39 3.15
CA GLY A 195 -0.82 -13.23 3.57
C GLY A 195 -0.68 -12.33 4.80
N VAL A 196 -1.42 -11.23 4.87
CA VAL A 196 -1.52 -10.39 6.07
C VAL A 196 -2.21 -11.16 7.22
N ILE A 197 -3.26 -11.94 6.92
CA ILE A 197 -3.91 -12.82 7.91
C ILE A 197 -2.95 -13.93 8.39
N PHE A 198 -2.17 -14.55 7.51
CA PHE A 198 -1.19 -15.59 7.88
C PHE A 198 -0.02 -15.02 8.67
N LEU A 199 0.48 -13.83 8.31
CA LEU A 199 1.49 -13.12 9.08
C LEU A 199 0.95 -12.70 10.44
N PHE A 200 -0.31 -12.27 10.53
CA PHE A 200 -1.01 -11.98 11.77
C PHE A 200 -1.14 -13.23 12.67
N PHE A 201 -1.55 -14.38 12.13
CA PHE A 201 -1.62 -15.64 12.88
C PHE A 201 -0.23 -16.16 13.30
N TYR A 202 0.80 -15.95 12.49
CA TYR A 202 2.17 -16.37 12.80
C TYR A 202 2.79 -15.50 13.90
N LEU A 203 2.61 -14.18 13.85
CA LEU A 203 3.16 -13.23 14.83
C LEU A 203 2.37 -13.21 16.16
N CYS A 204 1.05 -13.41 16.15
CA CYS A 204 0.28 -13.56 17.39
C CYS A 204 0.63 -14.83 18.16
N ARG A 205 1.24 -15.84 17.53
CA ARG A 205 1.68 -17.07 18.19
C ARG A 205 3.06 -16.95 18.85
N SER A 206 3.86 -15.95 18.51
CA SER A 206 5.26 -15.82 18.95
C SER A 206 5.51 -14.81 20.09
N ASN A 207 4.47 -14.13 20.62
CA ASN A 207 4.55 -13.26 21.81
C ASN A 207 5.65 -12.18 21.81
N SER A 208 6.10 -11.73 20.62
CA SER A 208 7.13 -10.71 20.48
C SER A 208 6.63 -9.59 19.56
N LEU A 209 5.90 -8.63 20.13
CA LEU A 209 5.32 -7.49 19.39
C LEU A 209 5.88 -6.12 19.83
N ALA A 210 6.91 -6.08 20.68
CA ALA A 210 7.27 -4.84 21.37
C ALA A 210 8.32 -3.94 20.69
N SER A 211 8.91 -4.29 19.53
CA SER A 211 10.01 -3.48 18.99
C SER A 211 10.31 -3.69 17.50
N LEU A 212 9.32 -3.55 16.61
CA LEU A 212 9.58 -3.43 15.17
C LEU A 212 9.77 -1.97 14.79
N HIS A 213 10.98 -1.45 15.05
CA HIS A 213 11.50 -0.27 14.38
C HIS A 213 11.84 -0.69 12.93
N PHE A 214 11.32 0.02 11.92
CA PHE A 214 11.47 -0.31 10.49
C PHE A 214 12.89 -0.02 9.93
N ALA A 215 13.95 -0.40 10.65
CA ALA A 215 15.34 -0.24 10.19
C ALA A 215 15.73 -1.17 9.01
N TRP A 216 14.86 -2.11 8.63
CA TRP A 216 15.15 -3.09 7.59
C TRP A 216 14.80 -2.60 6.17
N LEU A 217 13.95 -1.59 6.02
CA LEU A 217 13.61 -0.98 4.72
C LEU A 217 14.80 -0.21 4.11
N ASP A 218 15.63 0.44 4.92
CA ASP A 218 16.88 1.08 4.48
C ASP A 218 17.91 0.09 3.91
N SER A 219 17.77 -1.19 4.22
CA SER A 219 18.64 -2.25 3.68
C SER A 219 18.10 -2.86 2.38
N LEU A 220 16.87 -2.53 1.98
CA LEU A 220 16.20 -3.11 0.81
C LEU A 220 15.81 -2.09 -0.27
N LEU A 221 15.59 -0.84 0.11
CA LEU A 221 15.40 0.29 -0.80
C LEU A 221 16.72 1.00 -1.02
#